data_AF-A0A6G1VPZ0-F1
#
_entry.id   AF-A0A6G1VPZ0-F1
#
_cell.length_a   1.000
_cell.length_b   1.000
_cell.length_c   1.000
_cell.angle_alpha   90.00
_cell.angle_beta   90.00
_cell.angle_gamma   90.00
#
_symmetry.space_group_name_H-M   'P 1'
#
loop_
_entity.id
_entity.type
_entity.pdbx_description
1 polymer ?
#
loop_
_entity_poly.entity_id
_entity_poly.type
_entity_poly.pdbx_seq_one_letter_code
_entity_poly.pdbx_strand_id
1 'polypeptide(L)' 'PIINDFKDTNGNDCMKQAIQDNYNQIKEDVKQIVKDELDRIAADENLKHLIQK' A
#
# COMPACT_ATOMS: atom_id res chain seq x y z
N PRO A 1 11.35 19.42 -18.14
CA PRO A 1 10.74 19.21 -16.81
C PRO A 1 11.33 17.95 -16.17
N ILE A 2 11.89 18.08 -14.96
CA ILE A 2 12.23 16.91 -14.15
C ILE A 2 10.91 16.34 -13.62
N ILE A 3 10.62 15.08 -13.96
CA ILE A 3 9.36 14.42 -13.56
C ILE A 3 9.44 13.95 -12.09
N ASN A 4 10.63 13.58 -11.61
CA ASN A 4 10.93 13.31 -10.20
C ASN A 4 12.42 13.58 -9.94
N ASP A 5 12.72 14.28 -8.83
CA ASP A 5 14.08 14.43 -8.33
C ASP A 5 14.29 13.42 -7.20
N PHE A 6 15.20 12.47 -7.41
CA PHE A 6 15.54 11.44 -6.43
C PHE A 6 16.72 11.85 -5.55
N LYS A 7 17.14 13.10 -5.62
CA LYS A 7 18.18 13.63 -4.74
C LYS A 7 17.61 13.99 -3.38
N ASP A 8 18.30 13.59 -2.32
CA ASP A 8 18.04 14.12 -0.99
C ASP A 8 18.45 15.60 -0.88
N THR A 9 18.24 16.19 0.30
CA THR A 9 18.61 17.57 0.61
C THR A 9 20.11 17.87 0.50
N ASN A 10 20.95 16.83 0.46
CA ASN A 10 22.40 16.92 0.33
C ASN A 10 22.86 16.64 -1.11
N GLY A 11 21.95 16.36 -2.05
CA GLY A 11 22.24 16.06 -3.45
C GLY A 11 22.57 14.59 -3.74
N ASN A 12 22.46 13.69 -2.75
CA ASN A 12 22.73 12.27 -2.90
C ASN A 12 21.58 11.57 -3.61
N ASP A 13 21.89 10.65 -4.53
CA ASP A 13 20.89 9.85 -5.22
C ASP A 13 20.26 8.81 -4.28
N CYS A 14 18.97 8.96 -4.01
CA CYS A 14 18.16 8.09 -3.18
C CYS A 14 17.15 7.27 -3.99
N MET A 15 17.30 7.19 -5.31
CA MET A 15 16.31 6.56 -6.22
C MET A 15 15.93 5.15 -5.77
N LYS A 16 16.92 4.31 -5.44
CA LYS A 16 16.66 2.92 -5.02
C LYS A 16 15.87 2.85 -3.71
N GLN A 17 16.23 3.67 -2.74
CA GLN A 17 15.57 3.71 -1.43
C GLN A 17 14.13 4.21 -1.59
N ALA A 18 13.92 5.30 -2.33
CA ALA A 18 12.60 5.86 -2.60
C ALA A 18 11.68 4.84 -3.30
N ILE A 19 12.19 4.09 -4.27
CA ILE A 19 11.41 3.03 -4.94
C ILE A 19 11.06 1.91 -3.94
N GLN A 20 12.02 1.47 -3.13
CA GLN A 20 11.81 0.40 -2.15
C GLN A 20 10.80 0.80 -1.08
N ASP A 21 10.88 2.03 -0.58
CA ASP A 21 9.96 2.56 0.44
C ASP A 21 8.54 2.68 -0.12
N ASN A 22 8.38 3.19 -1.34
CA ASN A 22 7.08 3.23 -2.02
C ASN A 22 6.51 1.82 -2.19
N TYR A 23 7.30 0.86 -2.66
CA TYR A 23 6.86 -0.52 -2.81
C TYR A 23 6.40 -1.12 -1.47
N ASN A 24 7.18 -0.91 -0.40
CA ASN A 24 6.85 -1.40 0.93
C ASN A 24 5.57 -0.76 1.48
N GLN A 25 5.42 0.55 1.35
CA GLN A 25 4.24 1.27 1.82
C GLN A 25 2.99 0.80 1.07
N ILE A 26 3.02 0.78 -0.26
CA ILE A 26 1.89 0.33 -1.09
C ILE A 26 1.52 -1.12 -0.75
N LYS A 27 2.51 -1.97 -0.50
CA LYS A 27 2.26 -3.36 -0.10
C LYS A 27 1.53 -3.46 1.23
N GLU A 28 1.91 -2.68 2.22
CA GLU A 28 1.21 -2.66 3.51
C GLU A 28 -0.19 -2.04 3.39
N ASP A 29 -0.34 -0.97 2.60
CA ASP A 29 -1.64 -0.34 2.34
C ASP A 29 -2.62 -1.32 1.69
N VAL A 30 -2.17 -2.08 0.69
CA VAL A 30 -2.99 -3.10 0.02
C VAL A 30 -3.42 -4.20 1.00
N LYS A 31 -2.51 -4.66 1.86
CA LYS A 31 -2.86 -5.66 2.89
C LYS A 31 -3.91 -5.11 3.85
N GLN A 32 -3.77 -3.86 4.27
CA GLN A 32 -4.70 -3.22 5.18
C GLN A 32 -6.08 -3.06 4.54
N ILE A 33 -6.15 -2.61 3.28
CA ILE A 33 -7.40 -2.51 2.51
C ILE A 33 -8.08 -3.88 2.42
N VAL A 34 -7.34 -4.94 2.08
CA VAL A 34 -7.91 -6.30 1.99
C VAL A 34 -8.45 -6.74 3.35
N LYS A 35 -7.71 -6.50 4.43
CA LYS A 35 -8.15 -6.85 5.78
C LYS A 35 -9.42 -6.10 6.17
N ASP A 36 -9.44 -4.78 5.97
CA ASP A 36 -10.58 -3.93 6.33
C ASP A 36 -11.82 -4.32 5.52
N GLU A 37 -11.64 -4.69 4.25
CA GLU A 37 -12.73 -5.15 3.40
C GLU A 37 -13.25 -6.53 3.82
N LEU A 38 -12.37 -7.45 4.25
CA LEU A 38 -12.78 -8.72 4.84
C LEU A 38 -13.58 -8.49 6.13
N ASP A 39 -13.14 -7.59 7.00
CA ASP A 39 -13.85 -7.25 8.24
C ASP A 39 -15.22 -6.60 7.93
N ARG A 40 -15.28 -5.70 6.95
CA ARG A 40 -16.51 -5.07 6.46
C ARG A 40 -17.49 -6.11 5.91
N ILE A 41 -17.02 -7.05 5.08
CA ILE A 41 -17.83 -8.13 4.50
C ILE A 41 -18.32 -9.08 5.60
N ALA A 42 -17.48 -9.42 6.58
CA ALA A 42 -17.85 -10.28 7.70
C ALA A 42 -18.98 -9.69 8.55
N ALA A 43 -18.99 -8.36 8.70
CA ALA A 43 -20.00 -7.62 9.44
C ALA A 43 -21.32 -7.40 8.67
N ASP A 44 -21.35 -7.64 7.36
CA ASP A 44 -22.53 -7.45 6.52
C ASP A 44 -23.30 -8.78 6.36
N GLU A 45 -24.52 -8.84 6.88
CA GLU A 45 -25.37 -10.04 6.83
C GLU A 45 -25.61 -10.58 5.40
N ASN A 46 -25.66 -9.69 4.41
CA ASN A 46 -25.89 -10.07 3.02
C ASN A 46 -24.59 -10.53 2.33
N LEU A 47 -23.42 -10.15 2.83
CA LEU A 47 -22.13 -10.42 2.16
C LEU A 47 -21.25 -11.43 2.90
N LYS A 48 -21.43 -11.66 4.21
CA LYS A 48 -20.59 -12.54 5.03
C LYS A 48 -20.45 -13.96 4.50
N HIS A 49 -21.42 -14.43 3.70
CA HIS A 49 -21.39 -15.73 3.06
C HIS A 49 -20.28 -15.87 1.99
N LEU A 50 -19.68 -14.76 1.53
CA LEU A 50 -18.58 -14.72 0.57
C LEU A 50 -17.22 -15.06 1.19
N ILE A 51 -17.09 -14.96 2.51
CA ILE A 51 -15.85 -15.34 3.22
C ILE A 51 -15.84 -16.87 3.33
N GLN A 52 -14.95 -17.51 2.57
CA GLN A 52 -14.73 -18.95 2.67
C GLN A 52 -14.04 -19.26 4.00
N LYS A 53 -14.57 -20.25 4.73
CA LYS A 53 -14.00 -20.75 5.99
C LYS A 53 -12.75 -21.59 5.78
#